data_AF-A0A250VT19-F1
#
_entry.id   AF-A0A250VT19-F1
#
_cell.length_a   1.000
_cell.length_b   1.000
_cell.length_c   1.000
_cell.angle_alpha   90.00
_cell.angle_beta   90.00
_cell.angle_gamma   90.00
#
_symmetry.space_group_name_H-M   'P 1'
#
loop_
_entity.id
_entity.type
_entity.pdbx_description
1 polymer ?
#
loop_
_entity_poly.entity_id
_entity_poly.type
_entity_poly.pdbx_seq_one_letter_code
_entity_poly.pdbx_strand_id
1 'polypeptide(L)'
;MTPDSVDALYDEARHETPFSNGTEADGWFYANCETCWHDREQRSEETAGPGCPLIMVAYLGRTPIQWMEGPRSVEGYISIPNQYRCIEYRHEDDGPADPQPIPDPPGQLTLVPREDYQGHRMLTTAPQETAVTK
;
A
#
# COMPACT_ATOMS: atom_id res chain seq x y z
N MET A 1 11.64 1.32 3.18
CA MET A 1 10.83 1.74 4.35
C MET A 1 10.06 2.97 3.93
N THR A 2 8.73 2.92 4.01
CA THR A 2 7.92 4.15 4.01
C THR A 2 8.28 4.98 5.25
N PRO A 3 8.27 6.32 5.16
CA PRO A 3 8.60 7.15 6.30
C PRO A 3 7.51 7.10 7.39
N ASP A 4 7.93 7.09 8.67
CA ASP A 4 7.02 7.02 9.83
C ASP A 4 6.72 8.41 10.44
N SER A 5 7.35 9.48 9.95
CA SER A 5 7.12 10.85 10.44
C SER A 5 6.08 11.60 9.61
N VAL A 6 5.28 12.45 10.27
CA VAL A 6 4.27 13.30 9.62
C VAL A 6 4.88 14.15 8.51
N ASP A 7 6.04 14.76 8.75
CA ASP A 7 6.70 15.67 7.80
C ASP A 7 7.07 14.95 6.50
N ALA A 8 7.71 13.77 6.62
CA ALA A 8 8.10 13.00 5.43
C ALA A 8 6.89 12.40 4.70
N LEU A 9 5.86 11.95 5.45
CA LEU A 9 4.59 11.51 4.86
C LEU A 9 3.86 12.65 4.15
N TYR A 10 3.91 13.87 4.67
CA TYR A 10 3.30 15.05 4.08
C TYR A 10 3.97 15.44 2.75
N ASP A 11 5.29 15.37 2.69
CA ASP A 11 6.08 15.69 1.49
C ASP A 11 5.80 14.72 0.33
N GLU A 12 5.61 13.43 0.63
CA GLU A 12 5.28 12.41 -0.36
C GLU A 12 3.78 12.36 -0.72
N ALA A 13 2.92 12.91 0.12
CA ALA A 13 1.47 12.83 -0.05
C ALA A 13 0.98 13.57 -1.31
N ARG A 14 -0.12 13.05 -1.87
CA ARG A 14 -0.81 13.67 -3.00
C ARG A 14 -1.37 15.03 -2.58
N HIS A 15 -1.17 16.03 -3.44
CA HIS A 15 -1.63 17.41 -3.24
C HIS A 15 -3.14 17.58 -3.48
N GLU A 16 -3.94 16.75 -2.83
CA GLU A 16 -5.40 16.79 -2.91
C GLU A 16 -6.00 16.43 -1.55
N THR A 17 -7.11 17.07 -1.22
CA THR A 17 -7.84 16.78 0.02
C THR A 17 -8.58 15.45 -0.13
N PRO A 18 -8.42 14.49 0.80
CA PRO A 18 -9.01 13.15 0.65
C PRO A 18 -10.52 13.12 0.85
N PHE A 19 -11.07 14.06 1.62
CA PHE A 19 -12.48 14.11 2.00
C PHE A 19 -13.09 15.46 1.62
N SER A 20 -14.34 15.43 1.19
CA SER A 20 -15.12 16.62 0.84
C SER A 20 -15.64 17.34 2.09
N ASN A 21 -15.77 16.65 3.22
CA ASN A 21 -16.26 17.21 4.49
C ASN A 21 -15.83 16.36 5.70
N GLY A 22 -16.09 16.90 6.91
CA GLY A 22 -15.74 16.23 8.17
C GLY A 22 -16.50 14.93 8.43
N THR A 23 -17.76 14.81 8.01
CA THR A 23 -18.54 13.57 8.20
C THR A 23 -17.98 12.39 7.41
N GLU A 24 -17.51 12.66 6.20
CA GLU A 24 -16.84 11.66 5.36
C GLU A 24 -15.52 11.22 5.99
N ALA A 25 -14.73 12.19 6.48
CA ALA A 25 -13.49 11.92 7.21
C ALA A 25 -13.74 11.08 8.47
N ASP A 26 -14.68 11.50 9.34
CA ASP A 26 -15.02 10.80 10.59
C ASP A 26 -15.53 9.39 10.32
N GLY A 27 -16.40 9.22 9.31
CA GLY A 27 -16.95 7.92 8.96
C GLY A 27 -15.89 6.96 8.42
N TRP A 28 -14.92 7.45 7.65
CA TRP A 28 -13.80 6.63 7.20
C TRP A 28 -12.83 6.31 8.34
N PHE A 29 -12.49 7.29 9.18
CA PHE A 29 -11.59 7.09 10.33
C PHE A 29 -12.14 6.07 11.31
N TYR A 30 -13.44 6.16 11.66
CA TYR A 30 -14.08 5.20 12.55
C TYR A 30 -13.98 3.76 12.04
N ALA A 31 -14.06 3.57 10.72
CA ALA A 31 -14.02 2.24 10.12
C ALA A 31 -12.61 1.67 9.92
N ASN A 32 -11.58 2.51 9.82
CA ASN A 32 -10.26 2.09 9.31
C ASN A 32 -9.07 2.48 10.22
N CYS A 33 -9.22 3.38 11.19
CA CYS A 33 -8.08 3.92 11.94
C CYS A 33 -7.28 2.85 12.70
N GLU A 34 -7.94 1.83 13.24
CA GLU A 34 -7.27 0.76 14.00
C GLU A 34 -6.43 -0.17 13.11
N THR A 35 -6.83 -0.34 11.84
CA THR A 35 -6.30 -1.38 10.94
C THR A 35 -5.40 -0.84 9.83
N CYS A 36 -5.48 0.48 9.56
CA CYS A 36 -4.66 1.15 8.56
C CYS A 36 -3.26 1.54 9.06
N TRP A 37 -2.85 1.10 10.25
CA TRP A 37 -1.75 1.69 11.02
C TRP A 37 -0.78 0.67 11.62
N HIS A 38 0.52 1.01 11.64
CA HIS A 38 1.60 0.21 12.22
C HIS A 38 2.43 0.91 13.33
N ASP A 39 2.20 2.15 13.73
CA ASP A 39 3.08 2.77 14.76
C ASP A 39 2.53 2.59 16.17
N ARG A 40 2.77 1.41 16.75
CA ARG A 40 2.57 1.16 18.18
C ARG A 40 3.46 2.07 19.05
N GLU A 41 4.67 2.41 18.59
CA GLU A 41 5.58 3.28 19.34
C GLU A 41 5.05 4.72 19.48
N GLN A 42 4.37 5.25 18.46
CA GLN A 42 3.72 6.57 18.53
C GLN A 42 2.39 6.56 19.29
N ARG A 43 1.83 5.38 19.60
CA ARG A 43 0.70 5.24 20.53
C ARG A 43 1.13 5.09 21.98
N SER A 44 2.42 4.84 22.24
CA SER A 44 2.94 4.81 23.60
C SER A 44 2.99 6.24 24.15
N GLU A 45 2.47 6.40 25.38
CA GLU A 45 2.07 7.68 25.99
C GLU A 45 3.20 8.71 26.19
N GLU A 46 4.42 8.45 25.72
CA GLU A 46 5.63 9.18 26.14
C GLU A 46 6.13 10.26 25.18
N THR A 47 5.67 10.37 23.92
CA THR A 47 6.25 11.43 23.04
C THR A 47 5.33 12.09 22.02
N ALA A 48 4.17 11.51 21.72
CA ALA A 48 3.09 12.18 20.99
C ALA A 48 1.81 11.45 21.38
N GLY A 49 0.70 12.14 21.60
CA GLY A 49 -0.58 11.48 21.91
C GLY A 49 -0.97 10.45 20.82
N PRO A 50 -2.09 9.72 20.98
CA PRO A 50 -2.51 8.59 20.11
C PRO A 50 -2.95 9.02 18.69
N GLY A 51 -2.18 9.88 18.03
CA GLY A 51 -2.44 10.39 16.71
C GLY A 51 -1.88 9.44 15.66
N CYS A 52 -2.64 9.30 14.57
CA CYS A 52 -2.22 8.60 13.36
C CYS A 52 -1.62 9.63 12.39
N PRO A 53 -0.29 9.66 12.15
CA PRO A 53 0.34 10.50 11.14
C PRO A 53 -0.34 10.53 9.77
N LEU A 54 -0.87 9.42 9.26
CA LEU A 54 -1.62 9.43 8.00
C LEU A 54 -2.91 10.25 8.11
N ILE A 55 -3.58 10.18 9.26
CA ILE A 55 -4.74 11.02 9.56
C ILE A 55 -4.31 12.49 9.72
N MET A 56 -3.16 12.76 10.34
CA MET A 56 -2.63 14.12 10.42
C MET A 56 -2.35 14.69 9.04
N VAL A 57 -1.74 13.93 8.13
CA VAL A 57 -1.53 14.33 6.73
C VAL A 57 -2.87 14.64 6.03
N ALA A 58 -3.90 13.82 6.26
CA ALA A 58 -5.25 14.06 5.77
C ALA A 58 -5.88 15.35 6.33
N TYR A 59 -5.71 15.62 7.63
CA TYR A 59 -6.13 16.87 8.27
C TYR A 59 -5.39 18.08 7.73
N LEU A 60 -4.11 17.93 7.35
CA LEU A 60 -3.31 18.97 6.69
C LEU A 60 -3.67 19.13 5.20
N GLY A 61 -4.72 18.46 4.74
CA GLY A 61 -5.32 18.65 3.42
C GLY A 61 -4.62 17.88 2.29
N ARG A 62 -3.85 16.84 2.62
CA ARG A 62 -3.18 15.97 1.64
C ARG A 62 -3.62 14.53 1.75
N THR A 63 -3.61 13.81 0.64
CA THR A 63 -4.00 12.41 0.62
C THR A 63 -2.74 11.55 0.72
N PRO A 64 -2.59 10.73 1.78
CA PRO A 64 -1.43 9.87 1.91
C PRO A 64 -1.32 8.88 0.73
N ILE A 65 -0.09 8.61 0.30
CA ILE A 65 0.16 7.65 -0.80
C ILE A 65 -0.19 6.21 -0.39
N GLN A 66 -0.24 5.94 0.91
CA GLN A 66 -0.60 4.67 1.51
C GLN A 66 -2.09 4.36 1.37
N TRP A 67 -2.90 5.32 0.89
CA TRP A 67 -4.32 5.13 0.63
C TRP A 67 -4.56 4.93 -0.86
N MET A 68 -5.12 3.78 -1.21
CA MET A 68 -5.60 3.44 -2.54
C MET A 68 -7.09 3.77 -2.65
N GLU A 69 -7.54 4.27 -3.79
CA GLU A 69 -8.98 4.45 -4.00
C GLU A 69 -9.72 3.12 -3.88
N GLY A 70 -10.79 3.12 -3.11
CA GLY A 70 -11.64 1.96 -2.95
C GLY A 70 -12.66 1.80 -4.08
N PRO A 71 -13.41 0.68 -4.06
CA PRO A 71 -14.32 0.34 -5.13
C PRO A 71 -15.50 1.33 -5.19
N ARG A 72 -15.88 1.71 -6.41
CA ARG A 72 -17.08 2.50 -6.69
C ARG A 72 -18.24 1.59 -7.11
N SER A 73 -19.47 1.99 -6.84
CA SER A 73 -20.66 1.29 -7.36
C SER A 73 -20.72 1.38 -8.89
N VAL A 74 -21.63 0.63 -9.52
CA VAL A 74 -21.82 0.69 -10.98
C VAL A 74 -22.30 2.07 -11.45
N GLU A 75 -22.94 2.83 -10.56
CA GLU A 75 -23.35 4.23 -10.75
C GLU A 75 -22.25 5.23 -10.37
N GLY A 76 -21.08 4.76 -9.93
CA GLY A 76 -19.93 5.59 -9.56
C GLY A 76 -19.94 6.12 -8.13
N TYR A 77 -20.88 5.68 -7.27
CA TYR A 77 -20.94 6.14 -5.88
C TYR A 77 -19.84 5.52 -5.02
N ILE A 78 -19.34 6.31 -4.08
CA ILE A 78 -18.35 5.89 -3.09
C ILE A 78 -19.07 5.64 -1.76
N SER A 79 -18.78 4.50 -1.14
CA SER A 79 -19.19 4.22 0.23
C SER A 79 -18.17 4.84 1.18
N ILE A 80 -18.60 5.70 2.11
CA ILE A 80 -17.74 6.39 3.09
C ILE A 80 -16.71 5.44 3.73
N PRO A 81 -17.08 4.30 4.35
CA PRO A 81 -16.08 3.41 4.98
C PRO A 81 -15.12 2.75 3.99
N ASN A 82 -15.47 2.67 2.70
CA ASN A 82 -14.70 2.01 1.65
C ASN A 82 -14.05 3.00 0.68
N GLN A 83 -14.06 4.29 0.97
CA GLN A 83 -13.54 5.31 0.06
C GLN A 83 -12.06 5.14 -0.25
N TYR A 84 -11.29 4.80 0.78
CA TYR A 84 -9.89 4.43 0.66
C TYR A 84 -9.64 3.06 1.28
N ARG A 85 -8.69 2.33 0.70
CA ARG A 85 -8.10 1.11 1.25
C ARG A 85 -6.63 1.34 1.52
N CYS A 86 -6.15 0.80 2.63
CA CYS A 86 -4.75 0.89 2.98
C CYS A 86 -3.97 -0.07 2.08
N ILE A 87 -2.90 0.42 1.44
CA ILE A 87 -2.06 -0.39 0.53
C ILE A 87 -1.45 -1.57 1.27
N GLU A 88 -1.05 -1.34 2.52
CA GLU A 88 -0.55 -2.38 3.41
C GLU A 88 -1.44 -2.40 4.67
N TYR A 89 -2.21 -3.48 4.83
CA TYR A 89 -2.77 -3.86 6.12
C TYR A 89 -1.69 -4.70 6.82
N ARG A 90 -0.95 -4.12 7.77
CA ARG A 90 -0.04 -4.87 8.64
C ARG A 90 -0.64 -4.87 10.04
N HIS A 91 -0.83 -6.05 10.62
CA HIS A 91 -1.23 -6.14 12.02
C HIS A 91 -0.04 -5.72 12.89
N GLU A 92 -0.31 -5.19 14.08
CA GLU A 92 0.70 -4.83 15.09
C GLU A 92 1.68 -5.96 15.48
N ASP A 93 1.32 -7.22 15.19
CA ASP A 93 2.13 -8.41 15.45
C ASP A 93 2.86 -8.92 14.20
N ASP A 94 2.60 -8.33 13.03
CA ASP A 94 3.33 -8.57 11.80
C ASP A 94 4.64 -7.76 11.86
N GLY A 95 5.58 -8.24 12.68
CA GLY A 95 6.94 -7.68 12.73
C GLY A 95 7.62 -7.69 11.35
N PRO A 96 8.85 -7.16 11.23
CA PRO A 96 9.60 -7.20 9.97
C PRO A 96 9.89 -8.65 9.57
N ALA A 97 8.96 -9.28 8.88
CA ALA A 97 9.21 -10.43 8.05
C ALA A 97 9.84 -9.90 6.76
N ASP A 98 11.09 -9.46 6.85
CA ASP A 98 11.97 -9.84 5.75
C ASP A 98 11.80 -11.36 5.65
N PRO A 99 11.39 -11.92 4.50
CA PRO A 99 11.51 -13.36 4.31
C PRO A 99 12.98 -13.67 4.54
N GLN A 100 13.31 -14.19 5.72
CA GLN A 100 14.63 -14.75 5.98
C GLN A 100 14.80 -15.80 4.90
N PRO A 101 15.83 -15.70 4.04
CA PRO A 101 16.03 -16.68 2.99
C PRO A 101 16.06 -18.05 3.64
N ILE A 102 15.08 -18.89 3.32
CA ILE A 102 15.08 -20.30 3.70
C ILE A 102 16.37 -20.85 3.09
N PRO A 103 17.29 -21.44 3.88
CA PRO A 103 18.48 -22.07 3.32
C PRO A 103 18.03 -23.07 2.26
N ASP A 104 18.67 -23.04 1.07
CA ASP A 104 18.31 -23.93 -0.03
C ASP A 104 18.24 -25.38 0.51
N PRO A 105 17.09 -26.08 0.37
CA PRO A 105 16.99 -27.44 0.84
C PRO A 105 18.01 -28.31 0.09
N PRO A 106 18.65 -29.29 0.77
CA PRO A 106 19.70 -30.10 0.17
C PRO A 106 19.17 -30.80 -1.11
N GLY A 107 19.82 -30.53 -2.24
CA GLY A 107 19.45 -31.07 -3.56
C GLY A 107 18.76 -30.08 -4.50
N GLN A 108 18.45 -28.87 -4.04
CA GLN A 108 17.97 -27.78 -4.89
C GLN A 108 19.12 -26.80 -5.19
N LEU A 109 19.27 -26.41 -6.46
CA LEU A 109 20.25 -25.39 -6.87
C LEU A 109 19.79 -24.01 -6.37
N THR A 110 20.75 -23.15 -6.01
CA THR A 110 20.52 -21.76 -5.59
C THR A 110 19.86 -20.94 -6.70
N LEU A 111 18.96 -20.04 -6.29
CA LEU A 111 18.37 -19.05 -7.20
C LEU A 111 19.49 -18.18 -7.81
N VAL A 112 19.62 -18.21 -9.14
CA VAL A 112 20.55 -17.31 -9.83
C VAL A 112 20.05 -15.87 -9.73
N PRO A 113 20.95 -14.88 -9.56
CA PRO A 113 20.57 -13.47 -9.57
C PRO A 113 19.80 -13.15 -10.84
N ARG A 114 18.65 -12.49 -10.67
CA ARG A 114 17.89 -11.98 -11.80
C ARG A 114 18.71 -10.88 -12.47
N GLU A 115 18.82 -10.93 -13.80
CA GLU A 115 19.38 -9.81 -14.58
C GLU A 115 18.58 -8.53 -14.34
N ASP A 116 19.24 -7.38 -14.49
CA ASP A 116 18.62 -6.07 -14.32
C ASP A 116 17.33 -5.94 -15.15
N TYR A 117 16.35 -5.25 -14.60
CA TYR A 117 15.05 -5.06 -15.23
C TYR A 117 15.17 -4.18 -16.49
N GLN A 118 15.21 -4.83 -17.67
CA GLN A 118 15.24 -4.17 -18.99
C GLN A 118 13.84 -3.78 -19.52
N GLY A 119 12.83 -3.70 -18.66
CA GLY A 119 11.44 -3.42 -19.07
C GLY A 119 10.62 -4.67 -19.45
N HIS A 120 9.39 -4.44 -19.92
CA HIS A 120 8.48 -5.51 -20.36
C HIS A 120 8.97 -6.11 -21.68
N ARG A 121 9.44 -7.37 -21.65
CA ARG A 121 9.62 -8.15 -22.87
C ARG A 121 8.25 -8.51 -23.42
N MET A 122 7.83 -7.83 -24.49
CA MET A 122 6.61 -8.20 -25.22
C MET A 122 6.81 -9.60 -25.80
N LEU A 123 5.82 -10.47 -25.63
CA LEU A 123 5.80 -11.75 -26.33
C LEU A 123 5.70 -11.45 -27.83
N THR A 124 6.81 -11.60 -28.55
CA THR A 124 6.76 -11.61 -30.02
C THR A 124 5.99 -12.85 -30.44
N THR A 125 5.03 -12.68 -31.35
CA THR A 125 4.30 -13.79 -31.98
C THR A 125 5.30 -14.80 -32.52
N ALA A 126 5.17 -16.05 -32.10
CA ALA A 126 5.95 -17.15 -32.65
C ALA A 126 5.75 -17.22 -34.17
N PRO A 127 6.81 -17.48 -34.97
CA PRO A 127 6.64 -17.73 -36.39
C PRO A 127 5.68 -18.92 -36.55
N GLN A 128 4.60 -18.72 -37.31
CA GLN A 128 3.67 -19.80 -37.61
C GLN A 128 4.41 -20.87 -38.42
N GLU A 129 4.46 -22.10 -37.90
CA GLU A 129 4.84 -23.25 -38.72
C GLU A 129 3.87 -23.35 -39.88
N THR A 130 4.36 -23.06 -41.08
CA THR A 130 3.64 -23.32 -42.32
C THR A 130 3.38 -24.81 -42.42
N ALA A 131 2.11 -25.21 -42.33
CA ALA A 131 1.68 -26.59 -42.50
C ALA A 131 2.20 -27.15 -43.83
N VAL A 132 3.05 -28.18 -43.73
CA VAL A 132 3.50 -28.96 -44.89
C VAL A 132 2.27 -29.67 -45.46
N THR A 133 1.90 -29.31 -46.68
CA THR A 133 0.84 -29.97 -47.43
C THR A 133 1.38 -31.31 -47.96
N LYS A 134 0.54 -32.34 -47.80
CA LYS A 134 0.82 -33.76 -48.04
C LYS A 134 1.22 -34.09 -49.48
#